data_AF-A0A8E1ZTW2-F1
#
_entry.id   AF-A0A8E1ZTW2-F1
#
_cell.length_a   1.000
_cell.length_b   1.000
_cell.length_c   1.000
_cell.angle_alpha   90.00
_cell.angle_beta   90.00
_cell.angle_gamma   90.00
#
_symmetry.space_group_name_H-M   'P 1'
#
loop_
_entity.id
_entity.type
_entity.pdbx_description
1 polymer ?
#
loop_
_entity_poly.entity_id
_entity_poly.type
_entity_poly.pdbx_seq_one_letter_code
_entity_poly.pdbx_strand_id
1 'polypeptide(L)'
;MLRAARGIYCYPKIEKVYGLGPVPPSLEDIAGAMAKRDGAKIAPTGLYAQYQLGLTQQIPMNVVYLTNGVSRTINIGEGKSIKFKHSSPRYFAIRSQLALLLTTALKDWKVENLTEEQISIIKTKLNENPRLQVADLKLMTSKVRELIISLYE
;
A
#
# COMPACT_ATOMS: atom_id res chain seq x y z
N MET A 1 -3.24 -25.97 10.52
CA MET A 1 -3.84 -24.81 9.81
C MET A 1 -4.09 -23.71 10.83
N LEU A 2 -3.69 -22.47 10.55
CA LEU A 2 -3.84 -21.32 11.45
C LEU A 2 -5.02 -20.46 10.98
N ARG A 3 -5.90 -20.05 11.90
CA ARG A 3 -7.00 -19.13 11.59
C ARG A 3 -6.51 -17.68 11.68
N ALA A 4 -6.42 -17.00 10.55
CA ALA A 4 -5.99 -15.60 10.49
C ALA A 4 -7.13 -14.60 10.73
N ALA A 5 -8.36 -14.96 10.36
CA ALA A 5 -9.57 -14.20 10.69
C ALA A 5 -10.80 -15.11 10.60
N ARG A 6 -11.99 -14.59 10.89
CA ARG A 6 -13.24 -15.36 10.68
C ARG A 6 -13.38 -15.71 9.19
N GLY A 7 -13.37 -17.01 8.88
CA GLY A 7 -13.47 -17.53 7.51
C GLY A 7 -12.19 -17.41 6.67
N ILE A 8 -11.05 -17.08 7.29
CA ILE A 8 -9.74 -16.98 6.62
C ILE A 8 -8.76 -17.87 7.37
N TYR A 9 -8.28 -18.90 6.68
CA TYR A 9 -7.36 -19.88 7.20
C TYR A 9 -6.11 -19.93 6.32
N CYS A 10 -4.96 -20.14 6.95
CA CYS A 10 -3.67 -20.17 6.29
C CYS A 10 -2.86 -21.37 6.76
N TYR A 11 -1.93 -21.79 5.91
CA TYR A 11 -0.88 -22.70 6.31
C TYR A 11 0.29 -21.83 6.79
N PRO A 12 0.63 -21.83 8.09
CA PRO A 12 1.68 -20.96 8.61
C PRO A 12 3.02 -21.36 8.00
N LYS A 13 3.84 -20.36 7.66
CA LYS A 13 5.23 -20.61 7.29
C LYS A 13 5.98 -20.99 8.57
N ILE A 14 6.81 -22.03 8.49
CA ILE A 14 7.61 -22.47 9.64
C ILE A 14 8.97 -21.82 9.54
N GLU A 15 9.29 -20.97 10.50
CA GLU A 15 10.60 -20.36 10.61
C GLU A 15 11.54 -21.31 11.35
N LYS A 16 12.43 -21.95 10.58
CA LYS A 16 13.38 -22.94 11.10
C LYS A 16 14.69 -22.32 11.59
N VAL A 17 15.02 -21.11 11.14
CA VAL A 17 16.34 -20.48 11.36
C VAL A 17 16.54 -20.10 12.84
N TYR A 18 15.53 -19.48 13.46
CA TYR A 18 15.59 -19.06 14.86
C TYR A 18 14.72 -19.91 15.80
N GLY A 19 14.17 -21.02 15.31
CA GLY A 19 13.30 -21.90 16.09
C GLY A 19 11.97 -21.28 16.53
N LEU A 20 11.55 -20.16 15.91
CA LEU A 20 10.32 -19.43 16.24
C LEU A 20 9.05 -20.19 15.86
N GLY A 21 9.17 -21.26 15.07
CA GLY A 21 8.08 -22.16 14.76
C GLY A 21 7.08 -21.55 13.77
N PRO A 22 5.76 -21.73 13.96
CA PRO A 22 4.76 -21.27 13.01
C PRO A 22 4.57 -19.74 13.06
N VAL A 23 4.90 -19.06 11.96
CA VAL A 23 4.75 -17.61 11.81
C VAL A 23 3.40 -17.30 11.15
N PRO A 24 2.56 -16.42 11.75
CA PRO A 24 1.32 -15.98 11.13
C PRO A 24 1.59 -15.15 9.87
N PRO A 25 0.68 -15.18 8.87
CA PRO A 25 0.82 -14.35 7.68
C PRO A 25 0.71 -12.86 8.03
N SER A 26 1.38 -12.02 7.25
CA SER A 26 1.28 -10.57 7.39
C SER A 26 -0.10 -10.05 6.96
N LEU A 27 -0.45 -8.82 7.35
CA LEU A 27 -1.66 -8.15 6.88
C LEU A 27 -1.67 -8.00 5.35
N GLU A 28 -0.50 -7.85 4.74
CA GLU A 28 -0.32 -7.77 3.30
C GLU A 28 -0.60 -9.11 2.60
N ASP A 29 -0.05 -10.22 3.14
CA ASP A 29 -0.31 -11.56 2.62
C ASP A 29 -1.82 -11.88 2.65
N ILE A 30 -2.49 -11.53 3.75
CA ILE A 30 -3.93 -11.72 3.91
C ILE A 30 -4.68 -10.87 2.88
N ALA A 31 -4.33 -9.59 2.74
CA ALA A 31 -4.95 -8.68 1.78
C ALA A 31 -4.81 -9.19 0.33
N GLY A 32 -3.59 -9.58 -0.06
CA GLY A 32 -3.29 -10.12 -1.39
C GLY A 32 -4.02 -11.43 -1.67
N ALA A 33 -4.07 -12.34 -0.71
CA ALA A 33 -4.80 -13.61 -0.85
C ALA A 33 -6.30 -13.39 -1.09
N MET A 34 -6.90 -12.42 -0.40
CA MET A 34 -8.32 -12.09 -0.60
C MET A 34 -8.59 -11.37 -1.90
N ALA A 35 -7.72 -10.43 -2.29
CA ALA A 35 -7.81 -9.78 -3.60
C ALA A 35 -7.78 -10.82 -4.72
N LYS A 36 -6.87 -11.79 -4.63
CA LYS A 36 -6.78 -12.91 -5.57
C LYS A 36 -8.05 -13.77 -5.58
N ARG A 37 -8.58 -14.13 -4.40
CA ARG A 37 -9.82 -14.91 -4.27
C ARG A 37 -11.02 -14.19 -4.87
N ASP A 38 -11.12 -12.89 -4.63
CA ASP A 38 -12.25 -12.05 -5.04
C ASP A 38 -12.09 -11.53 -6.49
N GLY A 39 -11.00 -11.87 -7.19
CA GLY A 39 -10.70 -11.38 -8.54
C GLY A 39 -10.48 -9.86 -8.60
N ALA A 40 -10.15 -9.24 -7.47
CA ALA A 40 -10.03 -7.80 -7.32
C ALA A 40 -8.56 -7.35 -7.33
N LYS A 41 -8.35 -6.11 -7.77
CA LYS A 41 -7.09 -5.39 -7.62
C LYS A 41 -7.17 -4.55 -6.35
N ILE A 42 -6.06 -4.47 -5.63
CA ILE A 42 -5.95 -3.67 -4.41
C ILE A 42 -4.74 -2.74 -4.48
N ALA A 43 -4.83 -1.59 -3.80
CA ALA A 43 -3.73 -0.65 -3.66
C ALA A 43 -3.68 -0.13 -2.20
N PRO A 44 -2.51 -0.14 -1.53
CA PRO A 44 -2.38 0.45 -0.21
C PRO A 44 -2.71 1.95 -0.24
N THR A 45 -3.24 2.53 0.84
CA THR A 45 -3.53 3.98 0.91
C THR A 45 -3.26 4.56 2.29
N GLY A 46 -3.11 5.89 2.37
CA GLY A 46 -2.93 6.62 3.63
C GLY A 46 -1.67 6.20 4.37
N LEU A 47 -1.75 6.08 5.70
CA LEU A 47 -0.61 5.73 6.57
C LEU A 47 0.11 4.44 6.14
N TYR A 48 -0.64 3.44 5.66
CA TYR A 48 -0.03 2.18 5.24
C TYR A 48 0.74 2.32 3.92
N ALA A 49 0.24 3.13 2.97
CA ALA A 49 0.99 3.46 1.77
C ALA A 49 2.24 4.30 2.07
N GLN A 50 2.15 5.21 3.04
CA GLN A 50 3.30 6.00 3.50
C GLN A 50 4.36 5.12 4.16
N TYR A 51 3.95 4.15 4.96
CA TYR A 51 4.85 3.15 5.54
C TYR A 51 5.54 2.34 4.44
N GLN A 52 4.80 1.83 3.46
CA GLN A 52 5.37 1.09 2.33
C GLN A 52 6.30 1.95 1.45
N LEU A 53 6.05 3.26 1.36
CA LEU A 53 6.92 4.21 0.66
C LEU A 53 8.18 4.59 1.46
N GLY A 54 8.21 4.28 2.76
CA GLY A 54 9.30 4.61 3.67
C GLY A 54 9.20 6.00 4.31
N LEU A 55 8.07 6.70 4.18
CA LEU A 55 7.86 8.03 4.77
C LEU A 55 7.59 7.99 6.29
N THR A 56 7.21 6.82 6.79
CA THR A 56 7.01 6.55 8.22
C THR A 56 7.52 5.16 8.55
N GLN A 57 8.02 4.98 9.77
CA GLN A 57 8.49 3.68 10.28
C GLN A 57 7.40 2.90 11.03
N GLN A 58 6.33 3.59 11.46
CA GLN A 58 5.29 2.99 12.27
C GLN A 58 4.29 2.24 11.40
N ILE A 59 4.19 0.92 11.61
CA ILE A 59 3.17 0.09 10.97
C ILE A 59 1.82 0.36 11.65
N PRO A 60 0.80 0.83 10.91
CA PRO A 60 -0.52 1.03 11.48
C PRO A 60 -1.19 -0.32 11.79
N MET A 61 -1.84 -0.43 12.95
CA MET A 61 -2.60 -1.62 13.35
C MET A 61 -3.78 -1.89 12.42
N ASN A 62 -4.34 -0.83 11.83
CA ASN A 62 -5.45 -0.88 10.89
C ASN A 62 -4.98 -0.41 9.52
N VAL A 63 -4.90 -1.34 8.58
CA VAL A 63 -4.44 -1.05 7.21
C VAL A 63 -5.63 -0.82 6.29
N VAL A 64 -5.47 0.10 5.35
CA VAL A 64 -6.51 0.46 4.39
C VAL A 64 -6.01 0.22 2.98
N TYR A 65 -6.83 -0.47 2.19
CA TYR A 65 -6.60 -0.71 0.77
C TYR A 65 -7.74 -0.12 -0.05
N LEU A 66 -7.42 0.54 -1.14
CA LEU A 66 -8.36 0.77 -2.23
C LEU A 66 -8.59 -0.54 -2.97
N THR A 67 -9.82 -0.81 -3.40
CA THR A 67 -10.17 -1.98 -4.23
C THR A 67 -11.08 -1.61 -5.38
N ASN A 68 -11.03 -2.34 -6.50
CA ASN A 68 -12.08 -2.28 -7.53
C ASN A 68 -13.23 -3.27 -7.25
N GLY A 69 -13.10 -4.12 -6.23
CA GLY A 69 -14.13 -5.03 -5.75
C GLY A 69 -15.02 -4.43 -4.67
N VAL A 70 -15.64 -5.29 -3.86
CA VAL A 70 -16.60 -4.90 -2.82
C VAL A 70 -15.90 -4.26 -1.62
N SER A 71 -16.46 -3.15 -1.11
CA SER A 71 -16.02 -2.54 0.15
C SER A 71 -16.35 -3.45 1.34
N ARG A 72 -15.35 -3.73 2.19
CA ARG A 72 -15.53 -4.56 3.38
C ARG A 72 -14.42 -4.31 4.38
N THR A 73 -14.70 -4.55 5.66
CA THR A 73 -13.69 -4.55 6.73
C THR A 73 -13.57 -5.95 7.29
N ILE A 74 -12.34 -6.35 7.60
CA ILE A 74 -12.04 -7.67 8.12
C ILE A 74 -11.23 -7.50 9.39
N ASN A 75 -11.77 -8.01 10.47
CA ASN A 75 -11.10 -8.00 11.76
C ASN A 75 -10.25 -9.26 11.88
N ILE A 76 -8.96 -9.06 12.15
CA ILE A 76 -7.97 -10.14 12.28
C ILE A 76 -7.81 -10.57 13.76
N GLY A 77 -8.26 -9.72 14.68
CA GLY A 77 -8.12 -9.94 16.12
C GLY A 77 -7.11 -8.95 16.71
N GLU A 78 -7.04 -8.86 18.05
CA GLU A 78 -6.08 -7.98 18.76
C GLU A 78 -6.15 -6.50 18.34
N GLY A 79 -7.33 -6.03 17.94
CA GLY A 79 -7.51 -4.66 17.45
C GLY A 79 -6.96 -4.39 16.04
N LYS A 80 -6.47 -5.40 15.32
CA LYS A 80 -5.98 -5.30 13.94
C LYS A 80 -7.11 -5.51 12.94
N SER A 81 -7.15 -4.70 11.88
CA SER A 81 -8.13 -4.85 10.81
C SER A 81 -7.58 -4.46 9.43
N ILE A 82 -8.19 -5.04 8.39
CA ILE A 82 -7.97 -4.66 6.99
C ILE A 82 -9.27 -4.08 6.46
N LYS A 83 -9.21 -2.83 5.99
CA LYS A 83 -10.35 -2.14 5.37
C LYS A 83 -10.14 -2.03 3.86
N PHE A 84 -11.05 -2.61 3.10
CA PHE A 84 -11.15 -2.44 1.65
C PHE A 84 -12.16 -1.34 1.35
N LYS A 85 -11.71 -0.28 0.69
CA LYS A 85 -12.55 0.84 0.24
C LYS A 85 -12.65 0.78 -1.28
N HIS A 86 -13.87 0.62 -1.79
CA HIS A 86 -14.10 0.69 -3.22
C HIS A 86 -13.63 2.05 -3.77
N SER A 87 -12.91 2.03 -4.89
CA SER A 87 -12.35 3.23 -5.49
C SER A 87 -12.46 3.23 -7.00
N SER A 88 -12.27 4.42 -7.57
CA SER A 88 -12.32 4.63 -9.02
C SER A 88 -11.32 3.72 -9.74
N PRO A 89 -11.69 3.18 -10.92
CA PRO A 89 -10.80 2.42 -11.80
C PRO A 89 -9.48 3.14 -12.14
N ARG A 90 -9.47 4.48 -12.05
CA ARG A 90 -8.30 5.34 -12.33
C ARG A 90 -7.03 4.90 -11.58
N TYR A 91 -7.13 4.51 -10.32
CA TYR A 91 -5.97 4.03 -9.56
C TYR A 91 -5.43 2.71 -10.11
N PHE A 92 -6.31 1.81 -10.51
CA PHE A 92 -5.95 0.47 -11.02
C PHE A 92 -5.52 0.46 -12.48
N ALA A 93 -5.59 1.61 -13.15
CA ALA A 93 -5.03 1.84 -14.48
C ALA A 93 -3.56 2.29 -14.45
N ILE A 94 -3.06 2.75 -13.29
CA ILE A 94 -1.64 3.08 -13.09
C ILE A 94 -0.83 1.79 -13.17
N ARG A 95 0.17 1.76 -14.06
CA ARG A 95 0.98 0.55 -14.31
C ARG A 95 2.16 0.45 -13.36
N SER A 96 2.85 1.57 -13.13
CA SER A 96 3.97 1.60 -12.19
C SER A 96 3.49 1.46 -10.74
N GLN A 97 4.04 0.48 -10.03
CA GLN A 97 3.78 0.30 -8.61
C GLN A 97 4.21 1.51 -7.79
N LEU A 98 5.34 2.12 -8.13
CA LEU A 98 5.84 3.33 -7.47
C LEU A 98 4.90 4.51 -7.72
N ALA A 99 4.43 4.70 -8.97
CA ALA A 99 3.48 5.75 -9.29
C ALA A 99 2.18 5.60 -8.48
N LEU A 100 1.65 4.37 -8.42
CA LEU A 100 0.45 4.07 -7.64
C LEU A 100 0.67 4.39 -6.17
N LEU A 101 1.79 3.93 -5.59
CA LEU A 101 2.11 4.15 -4.19
C LEU A 101 2.29 5.63 -3.84
N LEU A 102 2.99 6.40 -4.68
CA LEU A 102 3.11 7.86 -4.51
C LEU A 102 1.74 8.53 -4.53
N THR A 103 0.86 8.14 -5.47
CA THR A 103 -0.48 8.73 -5.55
C THR A 103 -1.34 8.43 -4.34
N THR A 104 -1.27 7.22 -3.78
CA THR A 104 -2.13 6.82 -2.66
C THR A 104 -1.55 7.20 -1.30
N ALA A 105 -0.22 7.29 -1.17
CA ALA A 105 0.45 7.76 0.04
C ALA A 105 0.23 9.26 0.25
N LEU A 106 0.34 10.05 -0.82
CA LEU A 106 0.22 11.51 -0.81
C LEU A 106 -1.21 12.01 -1.06
N LYS A 107 -2.18 11.10 -1.20
CA LYS A 107 -3.59 11.47 -1.41
C LYS A 107 -4.19 12.22 -0.22
N ASP A 108 -3.94 11.68 0.98
CA ASP A 108 -4.53 12.18 2.23
C ASP A 108 -3.55 13.12 2.97
N TRP A 109 -2.28 13.12 2.58
CA TRP A 109 -1.26 14.04 3.11
C TRP A 109 -1.26 15.33 2.29
N LYS A 110 -1.37 16.49 2.96
CA LYS A 110 -1.11 17.76 2.28
C LYS A 110 0.34 17.79 1.83
N VAL A 111 0.58 17.82 0.53
CA VAL A 111 1.93 17.87 -0.07
C VAL A 111 2.82 18.97 0.55
N GLU A 112 2.20 20.06 1.00
CA GLU A 112 2.82 21.19 1.71
C GLU A 112 3.45 20.84 3.07
N ASN A 113 3.13 19.69 3.66
CA ASN A 113 3.59 19.26 4.99
C ASN A 113 4.73 18.22 4.94
N LEU A 114 5.36 18.00 3.78
CA LEU A 114 6.46 17.06 3.66
C LEU A 114 7.75 17.67 4.23
N THR A 115 8.47 16.92 5.04
CA THR A 115 9.80 17.32 5.53
C THR A 115 10.87 17.12 4.46
N GLU A 116 12.01 17.80 4.59
CA GLU A 116 13.14 17.63 3.67
C GLU A 116 13.64 16.18 3.61
N GLU A 117 13.63 15.47 4.75
CA GLU A 117 13.95 14.05 4.83
C GLU A 117 12.98 13.18 4.02
N GLN A 118 11.68 13.48 4.07
CA GLN A 118 10.68 12.74 3.29
C GLN A 118 10.85 13.00 1.79
N ILE A 119 11.19 14.24 1.41
CA ILE A 119 11.48 14.60 0.03
C ILE A 119 12.73 13.85 -0.47
N SER A 120 13.78 13.73 0.34
CA SER A 120 14.99 13.01 -0.04
C SER A 120 14.75 11.50 -0.24
N ILE A 121 13.89 10.90 0.59
CA ILE A 121 13.43 9.51 0.42
C ILE A 121 12.69 9.34 -0.91
N ILE A 122 11.76 10.25 -1.22
CA ILE A 122 11.01 10.22 -2.49
C ILE A 122 11.97 10.36 -3.69
N LYS A 123 12.92 11.30 -3.64
CA LYS A 123 13.93 11.48 -4.69
C LYS A 123 14.76 10.22 -4.90
N THR A 124 15.23 9.59 -3.82
CA THR A 124 15.98 8.33 -3.88
C THR A 124 15.16 7.24 -4.58
N LYS A 125 13.88 7.09 -4.21
CA LYS A 125 12.97 6.11 -4.84
C LYS A 125 12.70 6.41 -6.31
N LEU A 126 12.59 7.68 -6.68
CA LEU A 126 12.41 8.11 -8.07
C LEU A 126 13.67 7.89 -8.92
N ASN A 127 14.86 7.98 -8.33
CA ASN A 127 16.14 7.71 -9.02
C ASN A 127 16.39 6.21 -9.22
N GLU A 128 15.93 5.36 -8.28
CA GLU A 128 16.01 3.90 -8.39
C GLU A 128 15.16 3.34 -9.55
N ASN A 129 14.18 4.11 -10.06
CA ASN A 129 13.26 3.66 -11.08
C ASN A 129 13.39 4.51 -12.37
N PRO A 130 13.49 3.91 -13.57
CA PRO A 130 13.46 4.68 -14.81
C PRO A 130 12.21 5.55 -14.84
N ARG A 131 12.37 6.85 -15.16
CA ARG A 131 11.35 7.91 -15.10
C ARG A 131 9.92 7.39 -15.30
N LEU A 132 9.02 7.82 -14.42
CA LEU A 132 7.61 7.44 -14.48
C LEU A 132 7.01 7.76 -15.85
N GLN A 133 6.21 6.84 -16.40
CA GLN A 133 5.57 7.02 -17.69
C GLN A 133 4.59 8.19 -17.64
N VAL A 134 4.53 8.97 -18.72
CA VAL A 134 3.61 10.12 -18.86
C VAL A 134 2.14 9.70 -18.66
N ALA A 135 1.78 8.48 -19.07
CA ALA A 135 0.45 7.93 -18.87
C ALA A 135 0.10 7.79 -17.37
N ASP A 136 1.02 7.30 -16.55
CA ASP A 136 0.83 7.16 -15.11
C ASP A 136 0.76 8.54 -14.42
N LEU A 137 1.60 9.49 -14.84
CA LEU A 137 1.57 10.88 -14.35
C LEU A 137 0.21 11.54 -14.57
N LYS A 138 -0.41 11.33 -15.74
CA LYS A 138 -1.76 11.85 -16.06
C LYS A 138 -2.86 11.30 -15.14
N LEU A 139 -2.66 10.10 -14.58
CA LEU A 139 -3.60 9.48 -13.65
C LEU A 139 -3.38 9.95 -12.21
N MET A 140 -2.31 10.67 -11.90
CA MET A 140 -2.07 11.24 -10.55
C MET A 140 -2.93 12.47 -10.28
N THR A 141 -3.22 12.74 -9.00
CA THR A 141 -3.78 14.01 -8.53
C THR A 141 -2.84 15.17 -8.93
N SER A 142 -3.39 16.35 -9.25
CA SER A 142 -2.62 17.53 -9.71
C SER A 142 -1.43 17.84 -8.80
N LYS A 143 -1.68 18.01 -7.49
CA LYS A 143 -0.63 18.32 -6.51
C LYS A 143 0.50 17.29 -6.46
N VAL A 144 0.16 15.99 -6.54
CA VAL A 144 1.17 14.91 -6.51
C VAL A 144 2.01 14.92 -7.79
N ARG A 145 1.37 15.18 -8.93
CA ARG A 145 2.06 15.29 -10.21
C ARG A 145 3.02 16.48 -10.24
N GLU A 146 2.57 17.64 -9.78
CA GLU A 146 3.37 18.86 -9.70
C GLU A 146 4.61 18.63 -8.84
N LEU A 147 4.44 18.03 -7.65
CA LEU A 147 5.56 17.64 -6.79
C LEU A 147 6.54 16.71 -7.51
N ILE A 148 6.06 15.65 -8.14
CA ILE A 148 6.96 14.68 -8.79
C ILE A 148 7.72 15.32 -9.94
N ILE A 149 7.07 16.19 -10.72
CA ILE A 149 7.74 16.93 -11.81
C ILE A 149 8.82 17.85 -11.23
N SER A 150 8.55 18.59 -10.16
CA SER A 150 9.54 19.47 -9.53
C SER A 150 10.71 18.71 -8.86
N LEU A 151 10.60 17.39 -8.66
CA LEU A 151 11.68 16.55 -8.16
C LEU A 151 12.57 15.96 -9.28
N TYR A 152 12.11 16.01 -10.53
CA TYR A 152 12.89 15.61 -11.71
C TYR A 152 13.68 16.75 -12.35
N GLU A 153 13.31 18.00 -12.05
CA GLU A 153 14.05 19.22 -12.36
C GLU A 153 15.23 19.39 -11.39
#